data_AF-A0A800AES9-F1
#
_entry.id   AF-A0A800AES9-F1
#
_cell.length_a   1.000
_cell.length_b   1.000
_cell.length_c   1.000
_cell.angle_alpha   90.00
_cell.angle_beta   90.00
_cell.angle_gamma   90.00
#
_symmetry.space_group_name_H-M   'P 1'
#
loop_
_entity.id
_entity.type
_entity.pdbx_description
1 polymer ?
#
loop_
_entity_poly.entity_id
_entity_poly.type
_entity_poly.pdbx_seq_one_letter_code
_entity_poly.pdbx_strand_id
1 'polypeptide(L)'
;MNTIQKFQDLLKRLFQFETSDLDFGIYRILNYKRKQIEKFIQEDLKNKVESAFAKHKDERLTNINQRFEDAKQKVIQGLGIQAFTLTGELKEEFKDTPLGRDFLSIKAQKDEAETIDEIKLQVFNDLYNF
;
A
#
# COMPACT_ATOMS: atom_id res chain seq x y z
N MET A 1 4.32 7.81 14.74
CA MET A 1 2.85 7.70 14.58
C MET A 1 2.57 7.54 13.10
N ASN A 2 1.97 6.41 12.68
CA ASN A 2 1.67 6.13 11.27
C ASN A 2 0.59 7.12 10.75
N THR A 3 0.61 7.46 9.45
CA THR A 3 -0.37 8.34 8.79
C THR A 3 -1.82 7.94 9.08
N ILE A 4 -2.10 6.64 9.13
CA ILE A 4 -3.43 6.11 9.48
C ILE A 4 -3.86 6.57 10.87
N GLN A 5 -2.95 6.52 11.84
CA GLN A 5 -3.24 6.86 13.22
C GLN A 5 -3.48 8.37 13.38
N LYS A 6 -2.76 9.20 12.60
CA LYS A 6 -3.02 10.65 12.53
C LYS A 6 -4.42 10.96 12.01
N PHE A 7 -4.85 10.27 10.95
CA PHE A 7 -6.20 10.43 10.41
C PHE A 7 -7.28 9.92 11.37
N GLN A 8 -7.07 8.78 12.03
CA GLN A 8 -7.99 8.26 13.04
C GLN A 8 -8.18 9.26 14.20
N ASP A 9 -7.10 9.89 14.66
CA ASP A 9 -7.19 10.88 15.75
C ASP A 9 -7.84 12.18 15.28
N LEU A 10 -7.63 12.60 14.03
CA LEU A 10 -8.38 13.71 13.42
C LEU A 10 -9.89 13.41 13.41
N LEU A 11 -10.30 12.22 12.98
CA LEU A 11 -11.71 11.82 12.97
C LEU A 11 -12.30 11.83 14.39
N LYS A 12 -11.59 11.30 15.39
CA LYS A 12 -12.04 11.34 16.80
C LYS A 12 -12.27 12.77 17.29
N ARG A 13 -11.40 13.71 16.91
CA ARG A 13 -11.55 15.14 17.23
C ARG A 13 -12.74 15.76 16.51
N LEU A 14 -12.92 15.50 15.21
CA LEU A 14 -14.05 16.02 14.43
C LEU A 14 -15.40 15.53 14.94
N PHE A 15 -15.49 14.26 15.37
CA PHE A 15 -16.67 13.69 16.00
C PHE A 15 -16.81 14.02 17.50
N GLN A 16 -15.92 14.86 18.03
CA GLN A 16 -15.93 15.36 19.41
C GLN A 16 -16.10 14.24 20.45
N PHE A 17 -15.32 13.17 20.31
CA PHE A 17 -15.38 12.02 21.22
C PHE A 17 -15.10 12.38 22.69
N GLU A 18 -14.38 13.47 22.94
CA GLU A 18 -14.01 13.94 24.27
C GLU A 18 -15.10 14.79 24.97
N THR A 19 -16.12 15.27 24.24
CA THR A 19 -17.22 16.06 24.83
C THR A 19 -18.42 15.17 25.19
N SER A 20 -18.16 14.11 25.96
CA SER A 20 -19.06 12.97 26.09
C SER A 20 -20.41 13.22 26.78
N ASP A 21 -20.53 14.36 27.46
CA ASP A 21 -21.60 14.61 28.45
C ASP A 21 -22.71 15.52 27.90
N LEU A 22 -22.63 15.93 26.63
CA LEU A 22 -23.65 16.76 25.98
C LEU A 22 -24.79 15.88 25.44
N ASP A 23 -25.98 15.98 26.04
CA ASP A 23 -27.14 15.14 25.71
C ASP A 23 -28.31 15.90 25.05
N PHE A 24 -28.00 16.93 24.27
CA PHE A 24 -28.98 17.74 23.55
C PHE A 24 -28.69 17.85 22.05
N GLY A 25 -29.73 18.12 21.25
CA GLY A 25 -29.60 18.35 19.81
C GLY A 25 -28.89 17.20 19.08
N ILE A 26 -27.93 17.55 18.22
CA ILE A 26 -27.16 16.60 17.41
C ILE A 26 -26.26 15.69 18.27
N TYR A 27 -25.83 16.15 19.45
CA TYR A 27 -24.98 15.38 20.35
C TYR A 27 -25.65 14.12 20.87
N ARG A 28 -26.97 14.14 21.08
CA ARG A 28 -27.75 12.94 21.46
C ARG A 28 -27.64 11.84 20.40
N ILE A 29 -27.69 12.20 19.13
CA ILE A 29 -27.57 11.25 18.00
C ILE A 29 -26.14 10.71 17.93
N LEU A 30 -25.15 11.59 18.08
CA LEU A 30 -23.73 11.21 18.08
C LEU A 30 -23.40 10.28 19.25
N ASN A 31 -23.93 10.55 20.45
CA ASN A 31 -23.76 9.69 21.64
C ASN A 31 -24.39 8.32 21.42
N TYR A 32 -25.61 8.27 20.89
CA TYR A 32 -26.31 7.02 20.57
C TYR A 32 -25.53 6.16 19.55
N LYS A 33 -24.90 6.81 18.57
CA LYS A 33 -24.09 6.17 17.52
C LYS A 33 -22.61 6.04 17.89
N ARG A 34 -22.16 6.50 19.07
CA ARG A 34 -20.74 6.62 19.42
C ARG A 34 -19.98 5.32 19.23
N LYS A 35 -20.53 4.21 19.71
CA LYS A 35 -19.92 2.87 19.53
C LYS A 35 -19.78 2.48 18.05
N GLN A 36 -20.74 2.84 17.21
CA GLN A 36 -20.70 2.55 15.77
C GLN A 36 -19.63 3.41 15.08
N ILE A 37 -19.54 4.70 15.44
CA ILE A 37 -18.53 5.61 14.90
C ILE A 37 -17.12 5.20 15.37
N GLU A 38 -16.99 4.78 16.63
CA GLU A 38 -15.72 4.31 17.18
C GLU A 38 -15.22 3.06 16.46
N LYS A 39 -16.10 2.06 16.32
CA LYS A 39 -15.81 0.85 15.56
C LYS A 39 -15.44 1.20 14.11
N PHE A 40 -16.14 2.14 13.50
CA PHE A 40 -15.82 2.57 12.14
C PHE A 40 -14.41 3.15 12.05
N ILE A 41 -14.03 4.06 12.95
CA ILE A 41 -12.72 4.71 12.93
C ILE A 41 -11.59 3.72 13.23
N GLN A 42 -11.77 2.85 14.23
CA GLN A 42 -10.72 1.96 14.71
C GLN A 42 -10.54 0.71 13.85
N GLU A 43 -11.64 0.12 13.37
CA GLU A 43 -11.65 -1.19 12.72
C GLU A 43 -12.11 -1.08 11.26
N ASP A 44 -13.33 -0.61 11.00
CA ASP A 44 -13.94 -0.75 9.68
C ASP A 44 -13.24 0.08 8.61
N LEU A 45 -12.74 1.27 8.97
CA LEU A 45 -12.00 2.14 8.05
C LEU A 45 -10.73 1.46 7.57
N LYS A 46 -9.95 0.91 8.51
CA LYS A 46 -8.72 0.17 8.19
C LYS A 46 -9.05 -1.02 7.29
N ASN A 47 -10.04 -1.82 7.68
CA ASN A 47 -10.46 -3.01 6.93
C ASN A 47 -10.98 -2.68 5.53
N LYS A 48 -11.76 -1.59 5.38
CA LYS A 48 -12.28 -1.14 4.07
C LYS A 48 -11.17 -0.69 3.15
N VAL A 49 -10.20 0.06 3.67
CA VAL A 49 -9.05 0.47 2.87
C VAL A 49 -8.19 -0.74 2.53
N GLU A 50 -7.88 -1.61 3.50
CA GLU A 50 -7.17 -2.86 3.20
C GLU A 50 -7.88 -3.69 2.15
N SER A 51 -9.20 -3.89 2.23
CA SER A 51 -9.98 -4.61 1.23
C SER A 51 -10.00 -3.94 -0.14
N ALA A 52 -10.12 -2.60 -0.20
CA ALA A 52 -10.09 -1.85 -1.45
C ALA A 52 -8.74 -2.01 -2.17
N PHE A 53 -7.64 -2.01 -1.43
CA PHE A 53 -6.30 -2.21 -1.99
C PHE A 53 -5.93 -3.70 -2.16
N ALA A 54 -6.49 -4.61 -1.36
CA ALA A 54 -6.22 -6.05 -1.43
C ALA A 54 -6.65 -6.65 -2.78
N LYS A 55 -7.74 -6.15 -3.37
CA LYS A 55 -8.15 -6.49 -4.75
C LYS A 55 -7.04 -6.23 -5.78
N HIS A 56 -6.12 -5.32 -5.49
CA HIS A 56 -4.98 -5.01 -6.34
C HIS A 56 -3.70 -5.74 -5.91
N LYS A 57 -3.64 -6.25 -4.66
CA LYS A 57 -2.42 -6.63 -3.94
C LYS A 57 -2.16 -8.15 -3.83
N ASP A 58 -3.15 -8.94 -3.41
CA ASP A 58 -2.85 -10.16 -2.62
C ASP A 58 -2.39 -11.41 -3.39
N GLU A 59 -2.64 -11.52 -4.70
CA GLU A 59 -2.10 -12.65 -5.49
C GLU A 59 -0.98 -12.23 -6.43
N ARG A 60 -0.95 -10.97 -6.86
CA ARG A 60 0.05 -10.48 -7.81
C ARG A 60 1.39 -10.23 -7.12
N LEU A 61 1.45 -9.55 -5.98
CA LEU A 61 2.73 -9.10 -5.40
C LEU A 61 3.62 -10.24 -4.91
N THR A 62 3.08 -11.20 -4.16
CA THR A 62 3.85 -12.35 -3.68
C THR A 62 4.38 -13.19 -4.85
N ASN A 63 3.54 -13.39 -5.86
CA ASN A 63 3.91 -14.09 -7.08
C ASN A 63 4.95 -13.31 -7.91
N ILE A 64 4.81 -11.99 -8.02
CA ILE A 64 5.72 -11.11 -8.77
C ILE A 64 7.09 -11.05 -8.09
N ASN A 65 7.18 -10.95 -6.77
CA ASN A 65 8.47 -10.97 -6.07
C ASN A 65 9.21 -12.29 -6.26
N GLN A 66 8.48 -13.41 -6.16
CA GLN A 66 9.07 -14.73 -6.39
C GLN A 66 9.53 -14.90 -7.85
N ARG A 67 8.70 -14.48 -8.81
CA ARG A 67 9.05 -14.44 -10.24
C ARG A 67 10.24 -13.53 -10.52
N PHE A 68 10.36 -12.41 -9.82
CA PHE A 68 11.45 -11.46 -9.98
C PHE A 68 12.77 -12.08 -9.54
N GLU A 69 12.80 -12.73 -8.38
CA GLU A 69 13.99 -13.45 -7.91
C GLU A 69 14.33 -14.63 -8.84
N ASP A 70 13.33 -15.39 -9.29
CA ASP A 70 13.55 -16.48 -10.26
C ASP A 70 14.12 -15.95 -11.59
N ALA A 71 13.59 -14.85 -12.11
CA ALA A 71 14.08 -14.21 -13.34
C ALA A 71 15.51 -13.69 -13.15
N LYS A 72 15.82 -13.09 -12.01
CA LYS A 72 17.17 -12.65 -11.65
C LYS A 72 18.14 -13.83 -11.61
N GLN A 73 17.76 -14.95 -10.97
CA GLN A 73 18.57 -16.16 -10.94
C GLN A 73 18.82 -16.73 -12.35
N LYS A 74 17.79 -16.76 -13.21
CA LYS A 74 17.93 -17.22 -14.60
C LYS A 74 18.88 -16.34 -15.40
N VAL A 75 18.82 -15.02 -15.23
CA VAL A 75 19.78 -14.08 -15.84
C VAL A 75 21.20 -14.35 -15.32
N ILE A 76 21.38 -14.53 -14.01
CA ILE A 76 22.70 -14.84 -13.43
C ILE A 76 23.25 -16.17 -13.97
N GLN A 77 22.43 -17.21 -14.07
CA GLN A 77 22.84 -18.52 -14.57
C GLN A 77 23.14 -18.53 -16.07
N GLY A 78 22.38 -17.79 -16.88
CA GLY A 78 22.53 -17.77 -18.34
C GLY A 78 23.53 -16.74 -18.87
N LEU A 79 23.59 -15.56 -18.26
CA LEU A 79 24.37 -14.40 -18.73
C LEU A 79 25.52 -14.03 -17.78
N GLY A 80 25.55 -14.64 -16.58
CA GLY A 80 26.53 -14.37 -15.54
C GLY A 80 26.17 -13.15 -14.69
N ILE A 81 26.81 -13.05 -13.52
CA ILE A 81 26.65 -11.91 -12.59
C ILE A 81 27.00 -10.58 -13.28
N GLN A 82 27.90 -10.63 -14.28
CA GLN A 82 28.31 -9.49 -15.10
C GLN A 82 27.18 -8.83 -15.91
N ALA A 83 26.03 -9.49 -16.06
CA ALA A 83 24.86 -8.94 -16.72
C ALA A 83 24.20 -7.81 -15.90
N PHE A 84 24.49 -7.75 -14.60
CA PHE A 84 24.02 -6.70 -13.70
C PHE A 84 25.10 -5.64 -13.45
N THR A 85 24.65 -4.41 -13.25
CA THR A 85 25.43 -3.28 -12.77
C THR A 85 25.60 -3.35 -11.25
N LEU A 86 26.50 -2.53 -10.69
CA LEU A 86 26.68 -2.41 -9.22
C LEU A 86 25.41 -1.93 -8.50
N THR A 87 24.49 -1.28 -9.22
CA THR A 87 23.18 -0.82 -8.72
C THR A 87 22.11 -1.91 -8.81
N GLY A 88 22.42 -3.09 -9.33
CA GLY A 88 21.48 -4.21 -9.48
C GLY A 88 20.60 -4.13 -10.73
N GLU A 89 20.88 -3.21 -11.66
CA GLU A 89 20.16 -3.09 -12.92
C GLU A 89 20.81 -3.88 -14.05
N LEU A 90 20.01 -4.39 -14.97
CA LEU A 90 20.51 -5.11 -16.15
C LEU A 90 21.26 -4.15 -17.10
N LYS A 91 22.49 -4.48 -17.48
CA LYS A 91 23.27 -3.70 -18.45
C LYS A 91 22.60 -3.68 -19.82
N GLU A 92 22.78 -2.57 -20.56
CA GLU A 92 22.19 -2.37 -21.90
C GLU A 92 22.49 -3.51 -22.87
N GLU A 93 23.70 -4.04 -22.82
CA GLU A 93 24.19 -5.14 -23.65
C GLU A 93 23.32 -6.40 -23.54
N PHE A 94 22.62 -6.59 -22.42
CA PHE A 94 21.81 -7.79 -22.16
C PHE A 94 20.30 -7.55 -22.23
N LYS A 95 19.86 -6.30 -22.41
CA LYS A 95 18.43 -5.93 -22.46
C LYS A 95 17.69 -6.58 -23.62
N ASP A 96 18.36 -6.80 -24.75
CA ASP A 96 17.76 -7.41 -25.94
C ASP A 96 17.77 -8.94 -25.94
N THR A 97 18.43 -9.56 -24.95
CA THR A 97 18.37 -11.02 -24.81
C THR A 97 16.98 -11.48 -24.34
N PRO A 98 16.56 -12.71 -24.69
CA PRO A 98 15.30 -13.26 -24.19
C PRO A 98 15.18 -13.19 -22.65
N LEU A 99 16.25 -13.54 -21.94
CA LEU A 99 16.31 -13.48 -20.47
C LEU A 99 16.25 -12.04 -19.93
N GLY A 100 16.88 -11.09 -20.61
CA GLY A 100 16.85 -9.68 -20.24
C GLY A 100 15.47 -9.06 -20.40
N ARG A 101 14.77 -9.38 -21.50
CA ARG A 101 13.39 -8.92 -21.75
C ARG A 101 12.40 -9.48 -20.72
N ASP A 102 12.53 -10.76 -20.38
CA ASP A 102 11.71 -11.40 -19.35
C ASP A 102 11.93 -10.74 -17.98
N PHE A 103 13.19 -10.50 -17.61
CA PHE A 103 13.54 -9.80 -16.37
C PHE A 103 12.97 -8.38 -16.32
N LEU A 104 13.11 -7.60 -17.41
CA LEU A 104 12.58 -6.23 -17.48
C LEU A 104 11.05 -6.19 -17.39
N SER A 105 10.36 -7.13 -18.02
CA SER A 105 8.90 -7.25 -17.94
C SER A 105 8.43 -7.53 -16.51
N ILE A 106 9.12 -8.43 -15.80
CA ILE A 106 8.80 -8.76 -14.40
C ILE A 106 9.18 -7.60 -13.46
N LYS A 107 10.30 -6.91 -13.71
CA LYS A 107 10.69 -5.69 -13.00
C LYS A 107 9.61 -4.60 -13.14
N ALA A 108 9.12 -4.34 -14.35
CA ALA A 108 8.07 -3.36 -14.59
C ALA A 108 6.77 -3.69 -13.83
N GLN A 109 6.38 -4.96 -13.80
CA GLN A 109 5.22 -5.43 -13.01
C GLN A 109 5.43 -5.25 -11.51
N LYS A 110 6.67 -5.42 -11.02
CA LYS A 110 7.03 -5.17 -9.62
C LYS A 110 6.95 -3.69 -9.28
N ASP A 111 7.51 -2.83 -10.11
CA ASP A 111 7.54 -1.38 -9.90
C ASP A 111 6.11 -0.79 -9.93
N GLU A 112 5.26 -1.26 -10.84
CA GLU A 112 3.84 -0.90 -10.87
C GLU A 112 3.12 -1.30 -9.58
N ALA A 113 3.42 -2.49 -9.05
CA ALA A 113 2.82 -2.96 -7.81
C ALA A 113 3.31 -2.20 -6.56
N GLU A 114 4.59 -1.81 -6.51
CA GLU A 114 5.13 -0.94 -5.45
C GLU A 114 4.50 0.46 -5.50
N THR A 115 4.27 1.00 -6.70
CA THR A 115 3.58 2.29 -6.88
C THR A 115 2.16 2.27 -6.28
N ILE A 116 1.44 1.16 -6.38
CA ILE A 116 0.09 1.03 -5.78
C ILE A 116 0.15 1.13 -4.25
N ASP A 117 1.19 0.58 -3.61
CA ASP A 117 1.38 0.68 -2.18
C ASP A 117 1.76 2.10 -1.73
N GLU A 118 2.55 2.81 -2.54
CA GLU A 118 2.84 4.23 -2.33
C GLU A 118 1.58 5.08 -2.45
N ILE A 119 0.74 4.84 -3.47
CA ILE A 119 -0.56 5.51 -3.65
C ILE A 119 -1.46 5.28 -2.43
N LYS A 120 -1.48 4.07 -1.86
CA LYS A 120 -2.24 3.79 -0.64
C LYS A 120 -1.84 4.71 0.52
N LEU A 121 -0.54 4.85 0.75
CA LEU A 121 -0.02 5.71 1.81
C LEU A 121 -0.30 7.19 1.54
N GLN A 122 -0.22 7.60 0.27
CA GLN A 122 -0.53 8.95 -0.17
C GLN A 122 -2.00 9.30 0.08
N VAL A 123 -2.95 8.39 -0.24
CA VAL A 123 -4.38 8.62 0.02
C VAL A 123 -4.65 8.93 1.49
N PHE A 124 -4.04 8.19 2.43
CA PHE A 124 -4.20 8.50 3.85
C PHE A 124 -3.61 9.85 4.26
N ASN A 125 -2.52 10.25 3.62
CA ASN A 125 -1.90 11.55 3.88
C ASN A 125 -2.77 12.69 3.33
N ASP A 126 -3.31 12.53 2.12
CA ASP A 126 -4.21 13.50 1.50
C ASP A 126 -5.49 13.66 2.32
N LEU A 127 -6.08 12.54 2.79
CA LEU A 127 -7.24 12.56 3.68
C LEU A 127 -6.98 13.26 5.02
N TYR A 128 -5.74 13.27 5.50
CA TYR A 128 -5.37 13.98 6.73
C TYR A 128 -5.16 15.49 6.51
N ASN A 129 -4.71 15.90 5.32
CA ASN A 129 -4.39 17.30 5.01
C ASN A 129 -5.53 18.08 4.32
N PHE A 130 -6.68 17.44 4.08
CA PHE A 130 -7.88 18.06 3.53
C PHE A 130 -8.59 18.97 4.55
#